data_AF-I2GU07-F1
#
_entry.id   AF-I2GU07-F1
#
_cell.length_a   1.000
_cell.length_b   1.000
_cell.length_c   1.000
_cell.angle_alpha   90.00
_cell.angle_beta   90.00
_cell.angle_gamma   90.00
#
_symmetry.space_group_name_H-M   'P 1'
#
loop_
_entity.id
_entity.type
_entity.pdbx_description
1 polymer ?
#
loop_
_entity_poly.entity_id
_entity_poly.type
_entity_poly.pdbx_seq_one_letter_code
_entity_poly.pdbx_strand_id
1 'polypeptide(L)'
;METNHFSLLFSRVTADLPIPAEQQQSAVTAAQNTFEESRRQGASIQDALESAESTLLETVTPVLEAASRLKDILATDFESHPELASQPHFPRLLQKFLPLLVEPQSRLADTYITGLIIEYTEKDVQHGL
;
A
#
# COMPACT_ATOMS: atom_id res chain seq x y z
N MET A 1 -9.39 -14.65 19.44
CA MET A 1 -8.90 -13.27 19.31
C MET A 1 -10.02 -12.49 18.64
N GLU A 2 -10.59 -11.51 19.31
CA GLU A 2 -11.62 -10.64 18.72
C GLU A 2 -10.93 -9.71 17.72
N THR A 3 -11.23 -9.86 16.43
CA THR A 3 -10.67 -8.98 15.40
C THR A 3 -11.35 -7.63 15.48
N ASN A 4 -10.60 -6.59 15.83
CA ASN A 4 -11.11 -5.22 15.93
C ASN A 4 -11.60 -4.71 14.56
N HIS A 5 -12.71 -3.95 14.53
CA HIS A 5 -13.26 -3.27 13.33
C HIS A 5 -12.17 -2.63 12.46
N PHE A 6 -11.28 -1.85 13.07
CA PHE A 6 -10.20 -1.16 12.35
C PHE A 6 -9.17 -2.13 11.76
N SER A 7 -8.90 -3.25 12.43
CA SER A 7 -8.01 -4.30 11.89
C SER A 7 -8.63 -5.01 10.68
N LEU A 8 -9.95 -5.23 10.70
CA LEU A 8 -10.69 -5.79 9.56
C LEU A 8 -10.71 -4.82 8.39
N LEU A 9 -11.00 -3.54 8.65
CA LEU A 9 -10.99 -2.50 7.63
C LEU A 9 -9.61 -2.39 6.98
N PHE A 10 -8.55 -2.32 7.80
CA PHE A 10 -7.17 -2.26 7.32
C PHE A 10 -6.85 -3.45 6.41
N SER A 11 -7.11 -4.67 6.88
CA SER A 11 -6.81 -5.89 6.13
C SER A 11 -7.58 -5.96 4.81
N ARG A 12 -8.79 -5.38 4.76
CA ARG A 12 -9.61 -5.32 3.55
C ARG A 12 -9.05 -4.33 2.53
N VAL A 13 -8.62 -3.15 2.96
CA VAL A 13 -8.13 -2.10 2.04
C VAL A 13 -6.69 -2.33 1.60
N THR A 14 -5.88 -3.01 2.41
CA THR A 14 -4.49 -3.35 2.08
C THR A 14 -4.31 -4.82 1.69
N ALA A 15 -5.39 -5.51 1.31
CA ALA A 15 -5.32 -6.89 0.85
C ALA A 15 -4.28 -7.01 -0.27
N ASP A 16 -3.41 -8.03 -0.18
CA ASP A 16 -2.33 -8.29 -1.14
C ASP A 16 -1.19 -7.26 -1.18
N LEU A 17 -1.20 -6.26 -0.27
CA LEU A 17 -0.11 -5.30 -0.15
C LEU A 17 0.91 -5.74 0.92
N PRO A 18 2.22 -5.55 0.68
CA PRO A 18 3.28 -5.90 1.61
C PRO A 18 3.40 -4.84 2.72
N ILE A 19 2.39 -4.73 3.58
CA ILE A 19 2.41 -3.77 4.68
C ILE A 19 3.16 -4.38 5.88
N PRO A 20 4.19 -3.70 6.43
CA PRO A 20 4.85 -4.14 7.66
C PRO A 20 3.85 -4.23 8.82
N ALA A 21 3.97 -5.27 9.64
CA ALA A 21 3.09 -5.47 10.80
C ALA A 21 3.11 -4.27 11.77
N GLU A 22 4.26 -3.59 11.90
CA GLU A 22 4.39 -2.37 12.72
C GLU A 22 3.57 -1.22 12.17
N GLN A 23 3.53 -1.05 10.84
CA GLN A 23 2.73 -0.01 10.20
C GLN A 23 1.24 -0.31 10.32
N GLN A 24 0.84 -1.57 10.17
CA GLN A 24 -0.52 -2.02 10.44
C GLN A 24 -0.94 -1.74 11.88
N GLN A 25 -0.10 -2.10 12.86
CA GLN A 25 -0.40 -1.89 14.28
C GLN A 25 -0.48 -0.40 14.61
N SER A 26 0.44 0.41 14.08
CA SER A 26 0.44 1.86 14.23
C SER A 26 -0.84 2.50 13.68
N ALA A 27 -1.23 2.16 12.45
CA ALA A 27 -2.45 2.65 11.81
C ALA A 27 -3.72 2.29 12.58
N VAL A 28 -3.84 1.01 12.99
CA VAL A 28 -4.98 0.53 13.78
C VAL A 28 -5.04 1.24 15.14
N THR A 29 -3.89 1.47 15.78
CA THR A 29 -3.83 2.18 17.07
C THR A 29 -4.20 3.65 16.93
N ALA A 30 -3.74 4.31 15.87
CA ALA A 30 -4.10 5.70 15.57
C ALA A 30 -5.61 5.86 15.31
N ALA A 31 -6.21 4.93 14.57
CA ALA A 31 -7.65 4.90 14.33
C ALA A 31 -8.45 4.68 15.64
N GLN A 32 -8.03 3.72 16.47
CA GLN A 32 -8.65 3.48 17.79
C GLN A 32 -8.59 4.72 18.69
N ASN A 33 -7.41 5.35 18.77
CA ASN A 33 -7.24 6.57 19.57
C ASN A 33 -8.12 7.72 19.04
N THR A 34 -8.21 7.88 17.72
CA THR A 34 -9.07 8.89 17.09
C THR A 34 -10.55 8.64 17.40
N PHE A 35 -10.99 7.38 17.35
CA PHE A 35 -12.35 6.99 17.71
C PHE A 35 -12.65 7.32 19.16
N GLU A 36 -11.79 6.87 20.10
CA GLU A 36 -11.98 7.12 21.52
C GLU A 36 -12.00 8.61 21.85
N GLU A 37 -11.10 9.39 21.26
CA GLU A 37 -11.02 10.82 21.47
C GLU A 37 -12.26 11.55 20.93
N SER A 38 -12.71 11.20 19.72
CA SER A 38 -13.96 11.74 19.14
C SER A 38 -15.17 11.42 20.02
N ARG A 39 -15.22 10.21 20.58
CA ARG A 39 -16.27 9.80 21.53
C ARG A 39 -16.22 10.59 22.83
N ARG A 40 -15.02 10.88 23.37
CA ARG A 40 -14.84 11.74 24.56
C ARG A 40 -15.29 13.18 24.31
N GLN A 41 -15.11 13.67 23.10
CA GLN A 41 -15.56 15.00 22.66
C GLN A 41 -17.07 15.08 22.39
N GLY A 42 -17.81 13.97 22.57
CA GLY A 42 -19.26 13.93 22.46
C GLY A 42 -19.78 13.68 21.03
N ALA A 43 -18.90 13.29 20.10
CA ALA A 43 -19.31 12.94 18.74
C ALA A 43 -20.23 11.70 18.71
N SER A 44 -21.10 11.63 17.70
CA SER A 44 -21.90 10.43 17.48
C SER A 44 -20.98 9.24 17.17
N ILE A 45 -21.48 8.02 17.35
CA ILE A 45 -20.69 6.82 17.00
C ILE A 45 -20.29 6.86 15.52
N GLN A 46 -21.19 7.34 14.66
CA GLN A 46 -20.96 7.40 13.23
C GLN A 46 -19.86 8.40 12.85
N ASP A 47 -19.90 9.62 13.41
CA ASP A 47 -18.88 10.64 13.14
C ASP A 47 -17.50 10.24 13.69
N ALA A 48 -17.50 9.57 14.85
CA ALA A 48 -16.27 9.04 15.45
C ALA A 48 -15.67 7.90 14.63
N LEU A 49 -16.52 7.03 14.06
CA LEU A 49 -16.07 5.99 13.13
C LEU A 49 -15.52 6.60 11.85
N GLU A 50 -16.24 7.52 11.21
CA GLU A 50 -15.80 8.19 9.98
C GLU A 50 -14.44 8.88 10.18
N SER A 51 -14.26 9.60 11.29
CA SER A 51 -12.98 10.24 11.62
C SER A 51 -11.85 9.22 11.79
N ALA A 52 -12.10 8.13 12.52
CA ALA A 52 -11.12 7.09 12.74
C ALA A 52 -10.77 6.30 11.47
N GLU A 53 -11.75 6.05 10.61
CA GLU A 53 -11.56 5.42 9.31
C GLU A 53 -10.76 6.34 8.37
N SER A 54 -11.02 7.66 8.39
CA SER A 54 -10.22 8.64 7.66
C SER A 54 -8.75 8.60 8.09
N THR A 55 -8.47 8.67 9.39
CA THR A 55 -7.10 8.57 9.92
C THR A 55 -6.43 7.26 9.48
N LEU A 56 -7.18 6.14 9.51
CA LEU A 56 -6.66 4.85 9.05
C LEU A 56 -6.30 4.89 7.57
N LEU A 57 -7.18 5.42 6.72
CA LEU A 57 -6.95 5.53 5.28
C LEU A 57 -5.78 6.45 4.96
N GLU A 58 -5.65 7.58 5.64
CA GLU A 58 -4.52 8.51 5.46
C GLU A 58 -3.17 7.82 5.71
N THR A 59 -3.09 6.93 6.70
CA THR A 59 -1.84 6.20 7.00
C THR A 59 -1.44 5.19 5.91
N VAL A 60 -2.40 4.68 5.13
CA VAL A 60 -2.14 3.70 4.06
C VAL A 60 -2.18 4.30 2.67
N THR A 61 -2.70 5.52 2.51
CA THR A 61 -2.84 6.22 1.23
C THR A 61 -1.55 6.23 0.42
N PRO A 62 -0.36 6.56 0.98
CA PRO A 62 0.88 6.54 0.20
C PRO A 62 1.20 5.16 -0.38
N VAL A 63 0.90 4.08 0.35
CA VAL A 63 1.14 2.71 -0.13
C VAL A 63 0.12 2.30 -1.19
N LEU A 64 -1.14 2.73 -1.05
CA LEU A 64 -2.18 2.51 -2.06
C LEU A 64 -1.86 3.25 -3.36
N GLU A 65 -1.41 4.50 -3.27
CA GLU A 65 -0.97 5.30 -4.42
C GLU A 65 0.25 4.68 -5.09
N ALA A 66 1.24 4.24 -4.31
CA ALA A 66 2.41 3.53 -4.83
C ALA A 66 2.03 2.22 -5.54
N ALA A 67 1.12 1.44 -4.96
CA ALA A 67 0.61 0.21 -5.56
C ALA A 67 -0.12 0.48 -6.89
N SER A 68 -0.95 1.52 -6.93
CA SER A 68 -1.63 1.95 -8.15
C SER A 68 -0.63 2.35 -9.23
N ARG A 69 0.34 3.20 -8.88
CA ARG A 69 1.38 3.67 -9.81
C ARG A 69 2.21 2.51 -10.36
N LEU A 70 2.61 1.56 -9.52
CA LEU A 70 3.34 0.37 -9.98
C LEU A 70 2.48 -0.45 -10.94
N LYS A 71 1.20 -0.61 -10.66
CA LYS A 71 0.28 -1.32 -11.55
C LYS A 71 0.18 -0.65 -12.92
N ASP A 72 0.13 0.68 -12.97
CA ASP A 72 0.08 1.45 -14.21
C ASP A 72 1.39 1.33 -15.02
N ILE A 73 2.55 1.37 -14.34
CA ILE A 73 3.86 1.12 -14.96
C ILE A 73 3.90 -0.29 -15.56
N LEU A 74 3.50 -1.31 -14.80
CA LEU A 74 3.50 -2.70 -15.26
C LEU A 74 2.53 -2.91 -16.43
N ALA A 75 1.36 -2.27 -16.41
CA ALA A 75 0.40 -2.36 -17.50
C ALA A 75 0.87 -1.67 -18.79
N THR A 76 1.68 -0.61 -18.68
CA THR A 76 2.12 0.20 -19.82
C THR A 76 3.45 -0.27 -20.40
N ASP A 77 4.46 -0.47 -19.56
CA ASP A 77 5.83 -0.75 -19.98
C ASP A 77 6.17 -2.25 -19.95
N PHE A 78 5.35 -3.07 -19.27
CA PHE A 78 5.55 -4.51 -19.11
C PHE A 78 4.34 -5.33 -19.59
N GLU A 79 3.62 -4.84 -20.61
CA GLU A 79 2.45 -5.54 -21.18
C GLU A 79 2.78 -6.97 -21.63
N SER A 80 4.02 -7.22 -22.08
CA SER A 80 4.51 -8.55 -22.46
C SER A 80 4.80 -9.48 -21.28
N HIS A 81 4.75 -8.98 -20.05
CA HIS A 81 5.05 -9.69 -18.79
C HIS A 81 3.93 -9.54 -17.74
N PRO A 82 2.70 -9.98 -18.04
CA PRO A 82 1.55 -9.82 -17.13
C PRO A 82 1.74 -10.54 -15.77
N GLU A 83 2.65 -11.51 -15.70
CA GLU A 83 3.04 -12.20 -14.45
C GLU A 83 3.56 -11.24 -13.38
N LEU A 84 4.19 -10.12 -13.77
CA LEU A 84 4.74 -9.13 -12.84
C LEU A 84 3.64 -8.40 -12.04
N ALA A 85 2.44 -8.29 -12.61
CA ALA A 85 1.29 -7.66 -11.97
C ALA A 85 0.52 -8.59 -11.03
N SER A 86 0.95 -9.86 -10.90
CA SER A 86 0.30 -10.88 -10.09
C SER A 86 1.19 -11.37 -8.95
N GLN A 87 0.62 -12.12 -8.01
CA GLN A 87 1.44 -12.83 -7.02
C GLN A 87 2.33 -13.89 -7.71
N PRO A 88 3.56 -14.12 -7.23
CA PRO A 88 4.20 -13.48 -6.06
C PRO A 88 5.00 -12.20 -6.40
N HIS A 89 5.03 -11.77 -7.66
CA HIS A 89 5.91 -10.72 -8.16
C HIS A 89 5.48 -9.33 -7.71
N PHE A 90 4.19 -9.00 -7.84
CA PHE A 90 3.67 -7.67 -7.55
C PHE A 90 3.97 -7.20 -6.11
N PRO A 91 3.71 -7.98 -5.05
CA PRO A 91 4.05 -7.57 -3.69
C PRO A 91 5.56 -7.39 -3.49
N ARG A 92 6.41 -8.19 -4.14
CA ARG A 92 7.87 -8.06 -4.04
C ARG A 92 8.38 -6.80 -4.71
N LEU A 93 7.87 -6.51 -5.91
CA LEU A 93 8.17 -5.27 -6.65
C LEU A 93 7.72 -4.06 -5.84
N LEU A 94 6.49 -4.07 -5.34
CA LEU A 94 5.96 -2.98 -4.52
C LEU A 94 6.82 -2.75 -3.28
N GLN A 95 7.17 -3.80 -2.53
CA GLN A 95 8.03 -3.66 -1.35
C GLN A 95 9.41 -3.08 -1.69
N LYS A 96 10.00 -3.50 -2.81
CA LYS A 96 11.33 -3.07 -3.23
C LYS A 96 11.35 -1.61 -3.71
N PHE A 97 10.32 -1.21 -4.44
CA PHE A 97 10.26 0.10 -5.08
C PHE A 97 9.39 1.11 -4.32
N LEU A 98 8.78 0.74 -3.19
CA LEU A 98 7.92 1.61 -2.39
C LEU A 98 8.53 3.00 -2.13
N PRO A 99 9.81 3.15 -1.72
CA PRO A 99 10.39 4.47 -1.45
C PRO A 99 10.42 5.40 -2.68
N LEU A 100 10.55 4.84 -3.88
CA LEU A 100 10.55 5.60 -5.14
C LEU A 100 9.13 5.84 -5.67
N LEU A 101 8.23 4.89 -5.42
CA LEU A 101 6.84 4.98 -5.88
C LEU A 101 6.04 6.04 -5.12
N VAL A 102 6.40 6.32 -3.85
CA VAL A 102 5.78 7.39 -3.03
C VAL A 102 6.32 8.79 -3.34
N GLU A 103 7.39 8.91 -4.13
CA GLU A 103 7.89 10.22 -4.57
C GLU A 103 6.95 10.86 -5.61
N PRO A 104 6.97 12.21 -5.75
CA PRO A 104 6.13 12.91 -6.70
C PRO A 104 6.18 12.30 -8.11
N GLN A 105 5.00 12.07 -8.68
CA GLN A 105 4.88 11.46 -10.00
C GLN A 105 5.44 12.38 -11.08
N SER A 106 6.32 11.83 -11.92
CA SER A 106 6.77 12.47 -13.14
C SER A 106 7.14 11.42 -14.16
N ARG A 107 6.98 11.75 -15.45
CA ARG A 107 7.33 10.83 -16.54
C ARG A 107 8.78 10.34 -16.46
N LEU A 108 9.70 11.21 -16.03
CA LEU A 108 11.12 10.86 -15.83
C LEU A 108 11.30 9.88 -14.66
N ALA A 109 10.58 10.09 -13.55
CA ALA A 109 10.61 9.18 -12.41
C ALA A 109 10.03 7.80 -12.79
N ASP A 110 8.93 7.75 -13.55
CA ASP A 110 8.34 6.49 -14.00
C ASP A 110 9.31 5.74 -14.92
N THR A 111 9.93 6.44 -15.89
CA THR A 111 10.93 5.83 -16.79
C THR A 111 12.14 5.30 -16.01
N TYR A 112 12.57 6.01 -14.97
CA TYR A 112 13.65 5.55 -14.09
C TYR A 112 13.26 4.28 -13.33
N ILE A 113 12.05 4.24 -12.76
CA ILE A 113 11.51 3.05 -12.08
C ILE A 113 11.41 1.87 -13.06
N THR A 114 10.91 2.09 -14.28
CA THR A 114 10.86 1.07 -15.34
C THR A 114 12.25 0.49 -15.62
N GLY A 115 13.28 1.34 -15.76
CA GLY A 115 14.66 0.87 -15.95
C GLY A 115 15.17 0.01 -14.79
N LEU A 116 14.85 0.38 -13.54
CA LEU A 116 15.22 -0.42 -12.37
C LEU A 116 14.46 -1.74 -12.28
N ILE A 117 13.19 -1.78 -12.69
CA ILE A 117 12.40 -3.01 -12.76
C ILE A 117 13.00 -3.95 -13.82
N ILE A 118 13.37 -3.44 -15.00
CA ILE A 118 14.06 -4.24 -16.03
C ILE A 118 15.33 -4.87 -15.46
N GLU A 119 16.22 -4.06 -14.89
CA GLU A 119 17.47 -4.55 -14.29
C GLU A 119 17.22 -5.59 -13.19
N TYR A 120 16.16 -5.40 -12.40
CA TYR A 120 15.75 -6.34 -11.37
C TYR A 120 15.27 -7.67 -11.96
N THR A 121 14.37 -7.63 -12.94
CA THR A 121 13.82 -8.82 -13.61
C THR A 121 14.90 -9.61 -14.36
N GLU A 122 15.83 -8.93 -15.05
CA GLU A 122 16.94 -9.58 -15.75
C GLU A 122 17.88 -10.30 -14.77
N LYS A 123 18.13 -9.72 -13.59
CA LYS A 123 18.96 -10.34 -12.55
C LYS A 123 18.28 -11.52 -11.85
N ASP A 124 16.97 -11.46 -11.63
CA ASP A 124 16.19 -12.57 -11.07
C ASP A 124 16.03 -13.73 -12.06
N VAL A 125 15.86 -13.45 -13.36
CA VAL A 125 15.83 -14.49 -14.43
C VAL A 125 17.15 -15.25 -14.52
N GLN A 126 18.30 -14.62 -14.22
CA GLN A 126 19.59 -15.30 -14.16
C GLN A 126 19.76 -16.22 -12.94
N HIS A 127 18.94 -16.09 -11.90
CA HIS A 127 19.03 -16.88 -10.66
C HIS A 127 17.89 -17.91 -10.49
N GLY A 128 17.06 -18.10 -11.53
CA GLY A 128 16.05 -19.15 -11.60
C GLY A 128 14.71 -18.72 -11.01
N LEU A 129 13.76 -18.47 -11.90
CA LEU A 129 12.32 -18.55 -11.61
C LEU A 129 11.94 -20.00 -11.28
#